data_AF-A0A0P7Z6M8-F1
#
_entry.id   AF-A0A0P7Z6M8-F1
#
_cell.length_a   1.000
_cell.length_b   1.000
_cell.length_c   1.000
_cell.angle_alpha   90.00
_cell.angle_beta   90.00
_cell.angle_gamma   90.00
#
_symmetry.space_group_name_H-M   'P 1'
#
loop_
_entity.id
_entity.type
_entity.pdbx_description
1 polymer ?
#
loop_
_entity_poly.entity_id
_entity_poly.type
_entity_poly.pdbx_seq_one_letter_code
_entity_poly.pdbx_strand_id
1 'polypeptide(L)'
;MPPSLQRLIELAQSLEENLEQGHSPLEFDSIEQPFQLIAAGVEVWEQLYSPEVLRQLAETDPDTLDAWAIALSQTLQQQLTLLNTWIPHLSSLPVPHSLQQKLQSYYQDIAAISREKSQLLDSANMVLSREQELRRQGQELDQLKQTCQTLNRMEAELRTTDLGQLRQENQERSQALTPEYEQLQALEQEKAQLEADYAAIQQQRQRLEAEIQRLRSRRQQQDQQTAASSQDLIQLSQAERQRLSDLLASVLEDLEQERQDYQQVKGDLQGAIGQFNQYQEHTEAIRSHLKQHYQQNADLSQRLPVNRQTIDPLLQDIRQHLQQIDQELAIAQQHHAESQRKQSFNFSS
;
A
#
# COMPACT_ATOMS: atom_id res chain seq x y z
N MET A 1 -66.36 60.01 -32.96
CA MET A 1 -65.85 60.67 -34.18
C MET A 1 -65.88 62.16 -33.93
N PRO A 2 -64.79 62.90 -34.21
CA PRO A 2 -64.84 64.36 -34.20
C PRO A 2 -65.86 64.86 -35.23
N PRO A 3 -66.61 65.94 -34.92
CA PRO A 3 -67.63 66.48 -35.82
C PRO A 3 -67.05 66.94 -37.18
N SER A 4 -65.78 67.35 -37.22
CA SER A 4 -65.06 67.71 -38.45
C SER A 4 -64.76 66.49 -39.34
N LEU A 5 -64.45 65.33 -38.77
CA LEU A 5 -64.26 64.08 -39.53
C LEU A 5 -65.57 63.61 -40.15
N GLN A 6 -66.69 63.73 -39.44
CA GLN A 6 -68.02 63.41 -40.00
C GLN A 6 -68.36 64.35 -41.17
N ARG A 7 -68.14 65.65 -41.00
CA ARG A 7 -68.32 66.65 -42.07
C ARG A 7 -67.44 66.36 -43.30
N LEU A 8 -66.19 65.93 -43.10
CA LEU A 8 -65.28 65.57 -44.19
C LEU A 8 -65.78 64.34 -44.97
N ILE A 9 -66.28 63.32 -44.26
CA ILE A 9 -66.85 62.12 -44.87
C ILE A 9 -68.13 62.45 -45.65
N GLU A 10 -69.02 63.25 -45.08
CA GLU A 10 -70.27 63.68 -45.74
C GLU A 10 -70.01 64.51 -47.00
N LEU A 11 -69.01 65.41 -46.97
CA LEU A 11 -68.60 66.19 -48.14
C LEU A 11 -67.91 65.33 -49.22
N ALA A 12 -67.17 64.29 -48.83
CA ALA A 12 -66.53 63.38 -49.76
C ALA A 12 -67.56 62.49 -50.47
N GLN A 13 -68.54 61.98 -49.71
CA GLN A 13 -69.65 61.18 -50.23
C GLN A 13 -70.55 62.00 -51.16
N SER A 14 -70.86 63.25 -50.81
CA SER A 14 -71.68 64.11 -51.68
C SER A 14 -70.99 64.44 -53.00
N LEU A 15 -69.65 64.63 -52.99
CA LEU A 15 -68.87 64.82 -54.21
C LEU A 15 -68.84 63.57 -55.10
N GLU A 16 -68.69 62.39 -54.49
CA GLU A 16 -68.70 61.11 -55.21
C GLU A 16 -70.08 60.84 -55.84
N GLU A 17 -71.17 61.04 -55.09
CA GLU A 17 -72.54 60.91 -55.58
C GLU A 17 -72.86 61.90 -56.72
N ASN A 18 -72.39 63.15 -56.63
CA ASN A 18 -72.58 64.15 -57.69
C ASN A 18 -71.83 63.77 -58.98
N LEU A 19 -70.62 63.21 -58.87
CA LEU A 19 -69.84 62.75 -60.01
C LEU A 19 -70.45 61.49 -60.66
N GLU A 20 -70.98 60.56 -59.87
CA GLU A 20 -71.67 59.35 -60.36
C GLU A 20 -73.00 59.67 -61.07
N GLN A 21 -73.70 60.73 -60.62
CA GLN A 21 -74.93 61.22 -61.24
C GLN A 21 -74.70 62.03 -62.53
N GLY A 22 -73.44 62.25 -62.92
CA GLY A 22 -73.05 62.91 -64.17
C GLY A 22 -73.09 64.44 -64.11
N HIS A 23 -73.18 65.03 -62.93
CA HIS A 23 -73.05 66.47 -62.76
C HIS A 23 -71.61 66.90 -63.02
N SER A 24 -71.44 67.97 -63.80
CA SER A 24 -70.10 68.48 -64.09
C SER A 24 -69.59 69.25 -62.88
N PRO A 25 -68.34 69.01 -62.41
CA PRO A 25 -67.76 69.78 -61.31
C PRO A 25 -67.56 71.28 -61.64
N LEU A 26 -67.89 71.69 -62.87
CA LEU A 26 -67.89 73.07 -63.34
C LEU A 26 -69.23 73.79 -63.12
N GLU A 27 -70.25 73.11 -62.59
CA GLU A 27 -71.52 73.73 -62.22
C GLU A 27 -71.33 74.68 -61.02
N PHE A 28 -72.03 75.82 -61.05
CA PHE A 28 -71.85 76.91 -60.08
C PHE A 28 -72.06 76.46 -58.63
N ASP A 29 -73.00 75.55 -58.39
CA ASP A 29 -73.33 75.05 -57.05
C ASP A 29 -72.34 73.98 -56.55
N SER A 30 -71.56 73.35 -57.44
CA SER A 30 -70.62 72.28 -57.10
C SER A 30 -69.14 72.69 -57.13
N ILE A 31 -68.81 73.84 -57.73
CA ILE A 31 -67.43 74.29 -57.94
C ILE A 31 -66.65 74.55 -56.63
N GLU A 32 -67.37 74.86 -55.54
CA GLU A 32 -66.76 75.12 -54.22
C GLU A 32 -66.50 73.83 -53.42
N GLN A 33 -67.18 72.72 -53.75
CA GLN A 33 -67.14 71.49 -52.96
C GLN A 33 -65.71 70.94 -52.75
N PRO A 34 -64.81 70.92 -53.75
CA PRO A 34 -63.42 70.48 -53.56
C PRO A 34 -62.63 71.36 -52.57
N PHE A 35 -62.93 72.66 -52.51
CA PHE A 35 -62.26 73.58 -51.58
C PHE A 35 -62.82 73.46 -50.16
N GLN A 36 -64.12 73.17 -50.03
CA GLN A 36 -64.75 72.86 -48.73
C GLN A 36 -64.20 71.57 -48.11
N LEU A 37 -63.86 70.56 -48.93
CA LEU A 37 -63.15 69.37 -48.48
C LEU A 37 -61.77 69.68 -47.89
N ILE A 38 -60.98 70.52 -48.56
CA ILE A 38 -59.66 70.92 -48.07
C ILE A 38 -59.80 71.67 -46.75
N ALA A 39 -60.76 72.59 -46.64
CA ALA A 39 -61.01 73.32 -45.40
C ALA A 39 -61.40 72.38 -44.25
N ALA A 40 -62.29 71.42 -44.48
CA ALA A 40 -62.64 70.40 -43.49
C ALA A 40 -61.44 69.52 -43.11
N GLY A 41 -60.56 69.22 -44.07
CA GLY A 41 -59.32 68.46 -43.83
C GLY A 41 -58.35 69.19 -42.90
N VAL A 42 -58.21 70.50 -43.06
CA VAL A 42 -57.39 71.33 -42.16
C VAL A 42 -57.99 71.38 -40.75
N GLU A 43 -59.31 71.53 -40.61
CA GLU A 43 -60.00 71.46 -39.31
C GLU A 43 -59.77 70.11 -38.59
N VAL A 44 -59.70 69.01 -39.35
CA VAL A 44 -59.38 67.69 -38.80
C VAL A 44 -57.93 67.61 -38.32
N TRP A 45 -56.98 68.17 -39.08
CA TRP A 45 -55.57 68.18 -38.69
C TRP A 45 -55.33 68.98 -37.40
N GLU A 46 -55.98 70.14 -37.26
CA GLU A 46 -55.90 70.94 -36.03
C GLU A 46 -56.41 70.19 -34.80
N GLN A 47 -57.43 69.34 -34.96
CA GLN A 47 -57.98 68.54 -33.87
C GLN A 47 -57.13 67.31 -33.54
N LEU A 48 -56.52 66.68 -34.54
CA LEU A 48 -55.66 65.50 -34.35
C LEU A 48 -54.28 65.88 -33.80
N TYR A 49 -53.75 67.05 -34.20
CA TYR A 49 -52.41 67.52 -33.84
C TYR A 49 -52.50 68.82 -33.03
N SER A 50 -53.15 68.75 -31.87
CA SER A 50 -53.20 69.88 -30.95
C SER A 50 -51.79 70.24 -30.42
N PRO A 51 -51.54 71.49 -30.00
CA PRO A 51 -50.24 71.90 -29.50
C PRO A 51 -49.76 71.10 -28.28
N GLU A 52 -50.69 70.56 -27.48
CA GLU A 52 -50.39 69.66 -26.36
C GLU A 52 -49.90 68.29 -26.84
N VAL A 53 -50.53 67.72 -27.87
CA VAL A 53 -50.13 66.43 -28.46
C VAL A 53 -48.75 66.55 -29.11
N LEU A 54 -48.49 67.65 -29.82
CA LEU A 54 -47.18 67.92 -30.41
C LEU A 54 -46.08 68.11 -29.34
N ARG A 55 -46.40 68.74 -28.19
CA ARG A 55 -45.45 68.82 -27.06
C ARG A 55 -45.18 67.46 -26.43
N GLN A 56 -46.20 66.63 -26.26
CA GLN A 56 -46.03 65.27 -25.75
C GLN A 56 -45.17 64.42 -26.70
N LEU A 57 -45.39 64.55 -28.01
CA LEU A 57 -44.58 63.87 -29.03
C LEU A 57 -43.11 64.34 -28.99
N ALA A 58 -42.86 65.63 -28.79
CA ALA A 58 -41.48 66.14 -28.66
C ALA A 58 -40.73 65.55 -27.45
N GLU A 59 -41.43 65.18 -26.38
CA GLU A 59 -40.84 64.58 -25.18
C GLU A 59 -40.73 63.04 -25.26
N THR A 60 -41.64 62.39 -25.99
CA THR A 60 -41.78 60.92 -26.00
C THR A 60 -41.20 60.25 -27.25
N ASP A 61 -41.34 60.88 -28.42
CA ASP A 61 -40.91 60.33 -29.72
C ASP A 61 -40.58 61.47 -30.72
N PRO A 62 -39.37 62.04 -30.64
CA PRO A 62 -38.96 63.17 -31.46
C PRO A 62 -38.89 62.83 -32.96
N ASP A 63 -38.60 61.57 -33.30
CA ASP A 63 -38.50 61.12 -34.70
C ASP A 63 -39.87 61.20 -35.41
N THR A 64 -40.95 60.90 -34.67
CA THR A 64 -42.33 61.03 -35.19
C THR A 64 -42.75 62.49 -35.36
N LEU A 65 -42.29 63.40 -34.49
CA LEU A 65 -42.52 64.83 -34.63
C LEU A 65 -41.81 65.39 -35.88
N ASP A 66 -40.57 64.96 -36.12
CA ASP A 66 -39.81 65.33 -37.32
C ASP A 66 -40.50 64.83 -38.59
N ALA A 67 -40.98 63.57 -38.59
CA ALA A 67 -41.74 63.02 -39.70
C ALA A 67 -43.04 63.81 -39.98
N TRP A 68 -43.73 64.27 -38.94
CA TRP A 68 -44.92 65.12 -39.07
C TRP A 68 -44.58 66.49 -39.67
N ALA A 69 -43.52 67.14 -39.19
CA ALA A 69 -43.08 68.44 -39.70
C ALA A 69 -42.67 68.35 -41.18
N ILE A 70 -41.97 67.26 -41.55
CA ILE A 70 -41.64 66.95 -42.94
C ILE A 70 -42.91 66.77 -43.78
N ALA A 71 -43.88 65.97 -43.33
CA ALA A 71 -45.14 65.75 -44.05
C ALA A 71 -45.94 67.04 -44.27
N LEU A 72 -46.00 67.92 -43.26
CA LEU A 72 -46.66 69.22 -43.36
C LEU A 72 -45.95 70.15 -44.38
N SER A 73 -44.62 70.21 -44.33
CA SER A 73 -43.83 70.99 -45.30
C SER A 73 -44.02 70.50 -46.74
N GLN A 74 -44.05 69.17 -46.95
CA GLN A 74 -44.30 68.56 -48.26
C GLN A 74 -45.70 68.89 -48.77
N THR A 75 -46.71 68.87 -47.90
CA THR A 75 -48.09 69.21 -48.27
C THR A 75 -48.22 70.67 -48.72
N LEU A 76 -47.62 71.61 -47.99
CA LEU A 76 -47.58 73.02 -48.38
C LEU A 76 -46.86 73.22 -49.72
N GLN A 77 -45.78 72.48 -49.96
CA GLN A 77 -45.04 72.54 -51.21
C GLN A 77 -45.84 71.98 -52.40
N GLN A 78 -46.63 70.92 -52.19
CA GLN A 78 -47.56 70.39 -53.20
C GLN A 78 -48.66 71.41 -53.54
N GLN A 79 -49.25 72.07 -52.54
CA GLN A 79 -50.24 73.13 -52.75
C GLN A 79 -49.64 74.30 -53.54
N LEU A 80 -48.42 74.72 -53.21
CA LEU A 80 -47.71 75.77 -53.93
C LEU A 80 -47.40 75.35 -55.38
N THR A 81 -47.06 74.08 -55.61
CA THR A 81 -46.80 73.53 -56.95
C THR A 81 -48.08 73.54 -57.81
N LEU A 82 -49.22 73.14 -57.24
CA LEU A 82 -50.52 73.21 -57.93
C LEU A 82 -50.88 74.64 -58.29
N LEU A 83 -50.74 75.59 -57.36
CA LEU A 83 -50.96 77.01 -57.63
C LEU A 83 -50.05 77.53 -58.76
N ASN A 84 -48.78 77.12 -58.79
CA ASN A 84 -47.85 77.46 -59.88
C ASN A 84 -48.29 76.93 -61.25
N THR A 85 -48.97 75.79 -61.30
CA THR A 85 -49.54 75.30 -62.56
C THR A 85 -50.77 76.08 -62.98
N TRP A 86 -51.59 76.56 -62.03
CA TRP A 86 -52.85 77.25 -62.33
C TRP A 86 -52.68 78.74 -62.65
N ILE A 87 -51.71 79.43 -62.04
CA ILE A 87 -51.47 80.88 -62.21
C ILE A 87 -51.36 81.29 -63.70
N PRO A 88 -50.56 80.62 -64.55
CA PRO A 88 -50.46 80.96 -65.97
C PRO A 88 -51.80 80.85 -66.71
N HIS A 89 -52.62 79.85 -66.36
CA HIS A 89 -53.94 79.62 -66.97
C HIS A 89 -55.02 80.59 -66.45
N LEU A 90 -54.93 81.02 -65.19
CA LEU A 90 -55.81 82.04 -64.62
C LEU A 90 -55.47 83.45 -65.14
N SER A 91 -54.21 83.68 -65.51
CA SER A 91 -53.76 84.95 -66.09
C SER A 91 -54.21 85.18 -67.54
N SER A 92 -54.57 84.11 -68.26
CA SER A 92 -55.07 84.18 -69.64
C SER A 92 -56.60 84.28 -69.76
N LEU A 93 -57.33 84.11 -68.66
CA LEU A 93 -58.78 84.28 -68.58
C LEU A 93 -59.15 85.76 -68.32
N PRO A 94 -60.30 86.26 -68.81
CA PRO A 94 -60.78 87.62 -68.55
C PRO A 94 -61.33 87.76 -67.12
N VAL A 95 -60.46 87.59 -66.13
CA VAL A 95 -60.78 87.69 -64.70
C VAL A 95 -60.62 89.14 -64.24
N PRO A 96 -61.47 89.66 -63.33
CA PRO A 96 -61.30 90.99 -62.75
C PRO A 96 -59.90 91.20 -62.15
N HIS A 97 -59.28 92.35 -62.45
CA HIS A 97 -57.91 92.66 -62.04
C HIS A 97 -57.71 92.62 -60.50
N SER A 98 -58.76 92.90 -59.73
CA SER A 98 -58.76 92.80 -58.26
C SER A 98 -58.55 91.36 -57.74
N LEU A 99 -59.03 90.35 -58.46
CA LEU A 99 -58.86 88.94 -58.08
C LEU A 99 -57.46 88.44 -58.45
N GLN A 100 -56.91 88.87 -59.58
CA GLN A 100 -55.52 88.57 -59.96
C GLN A 100 -54.52 89.11 -58.92
N GLN A 101 -54.72 90.34 -58.45
CA GLN A 101 -53.87 90.93 -57.40
C GLN A 101 -53.96 90.15 -56.08
N LYS A 102 -55.18 89.75 -55.66
CA LYS A 102 -55.38 88.94 -54.44
C LYS A 102 -54.74 87.56 -54.55
N LEU A 103 -54.87 86.88 -55.70
CA LEU A 103 -54.23 85.57 -55.90
C LEU A 103 -52.71 85.68 -55.88
N GLN A 104 -52.15 86.75 -56.45
CA GLN A 104 -50.71 86.98 -56.42
C GLN A 104 -50.20 87.32 -55.02
N SER A 105 -50.96 88.08 -54.21
CA SER A 105 -50.61 88.32 -52.81
C SER A 105 -50.66 87.04 -51.98
N TYR A 106 -51.72 86.23 -52.10
CA TYR A 106 -51.82 84.96 -51.38
C TYR A 106 -50.71 83.99 -51.75
N TYR A 107 -50.29 83.96 -53.02
CA TYR A 107 -49.12 83.18 -53.43
C TYR A 107 -47.83 83.64 -52.74
N GLN A 108 -47.59 84.96 -52.69
CA GLN A 108 -46.41 85.51 -52.02
C GLN A 108 -46.42 85.20 -50.52
N ASP A 109 -47.59 85.30 -49.88
CA ASP A 109 -47.76 84.99 -48.46
C ASP A 109 -47.49 83.51 -48.16
N ILE A 110 -48.05 82.59 -48.95
CA ILE A 110 -47.82 81.14 -48.78
C ILE A 110 -46.34 80.79 -49.02
N ALA A 111 -45.72 81.38 -50.04
CA ALA A 111 -44.31 81.17 -50.32
C ALA A 111 -43.40 81.73 -49.20
N ALA A 112 -43.75 82.87 -48.61
CA ALA A 112 -43.04 83.45 -47.47
C ALA A 112 -43.18 82.56 -46.23
N ILE A 113 -44.41 82.14 -45.89
CA ILE A 113 -44.69 81.26 -44.74
C ILE A 113 -43.93 79.94 -44.87
N SER A 114 -43.93 79.32 -46.06
CA SER A 114 -43.19 78.07 -46.29
C SER A 114 -41.68 78.24 -46.03
N ARG A 115 -41.07 79.34 -46.49
CA ARG A 115 -39.64 79.62 -46.25
C ARG A 115 -39.32 79.94 -44.80
N GLU A 116 -40.16 80.72 -44.13
CA GLU A 116 -39.98 81.04 -42.70
C GLU A 116 -40.07 79.78 -41.84
N LYS A 117 -41.01 78.89 -42.13
CA LYS A 117 -41.17 77.62 -41.39
C LYS A 117 -39.99 76.68 -41.60
N SER A 118 -39.45 76.56 -42.82
CA SER A 118 -38.25 75.73 -43.04
C SER A 118 -37.04 76.30 -42.30
N GLN A 119 -36.84 77.62 -42.34
CA GLN A 119 -35.74 78.28 -41.61
C GLN A 119 -35.87 78.12 -40.09
N LEU A 120 -37.09 78.18 -39.56
CA LEU A 120 -37.34 77.92 -38.14
C LEU A 120 -36.99 76.48 -37.75
N LEU A 121 -37.37 75.49 -38.55
CA LEU A 121 -37.02 74.08 -38.31
C LEU A 121 -35.50 73.87 -38.34
N ASP A 122 -34.80 74.45 -39.33
CA ASP A 122 -33.33 74.38 -39.42
C ASP A 122 -32.66 75.03 -38.20
N SER A 123 -33.17 76.18 -37.76
CA SER A 123 -32.65 76.89 -36.58
C SER A 123 -32.88 76.11 -35.28
N ALA A 124 -34.03 75.45 -35.14
CA ALA A 124 -34.35 74.63 -33.97
C ALA A 124 -33.40 73.42 -33.87
N ASN A 125 -33.10 72.77 -35.00
CA ASN A 125 -32.13 71.68 -35.07
C ASN A 125 -30.71 72.12 -34.67
N MET A 126 -30.30 73.31 -35.10
CA MET A 126 -29.01 73.89 -34.69
C MET A 126 -28.95 74.17 -33.18
N VAL A 127 -30.03 74.62 -32.57
CA VAL A 127 -30.09 74.86 -31.12
C VAL A 127 -30.07 73.54 -30.35
N LEU A 128 -30.84 72.55 -30.78
CA LEU A 128 -30.90 71.23 -30.15
C LEU A 128 -29.53 70.54 -30.16
N SER A 129 -28.85 70.51 -31.31
CA SER A 129 -27.50 69.94 -31.43
C SER A 129 -26.49 70.65 -30.53
N ARG A 130 -26.58 71.98 -30.41
CA ARG A 130 -25.72 72.76 -29.51
C ARG A 130 -26.00 72.48 -28.04
N GLU A 131 -27.26 72.28 -27.67
CA GLU A 131 -27.63 71.89 -26.30
C GLU A 131 -27.07 70.50 -25.95
N GLN A 132 -27.19 69.54 -26.88
CA GLN A 132 -26.62 68.19 -26.69
C GLN A 132 -25.10 68.23 -26.49
N GLU A 133 -24.40 69.07 -27.26
CA GLU A 133 -22.95 69.26 -27.12
C GLU A 133 -22.59 69.87 -25.75
N LEU A 134 -23.33 70.89 -25.29
CA LEU A 134 -23.14 71.47 -23.96
C LEU A 134 -23.38 70.46 -22.84
N ARG A 135 -24.37 69.57 -23.00
CA ARG A 135 -24.61 68.47 -22.04
C ARG A 135 -23.43 67.49 -21.97
N ARG A 136 -22.83 67.14 -23.12
CA ARG A 136 -21.63 66.29 -23.17
C ARG A 136 -20.44 66.94 -22.48
N GLN A 137 -20.16 68.21 -22.79
CA GLN A 137 -19.08 68.97 -22.16
C GLN A 137 -19.30 69.13 -20.65
N GLY A 138 -20.55 69.29 -20.20
CA GLY A 138 -20.89 69.28 -18.79
C GLY A 138 -20.53 67.97 -18.08
N GLN A 139 -20.84 66.83 -18.71
CA GLN A 139 -20.48 65.51 -18.18
C GLN A 139 -18.96 65.30 -18.11
N GLU A 140 -18.21 65.72 -19.14
CA GLU A 140 -16.75 65.66 -19.15
C GLU A 140 -16.14 66.51 -18.02
N LEU A 141 -16.68 67.70 -17.78
CA LEU A 141 -16.25 68.57 -16.67
C LEU A 141 -16.48 67.91 -15.31
N ASP A 142 -17.60 67.22 -15.12
CA ASP A 142 -17.87 66.52 -13.86
C ASP A 142 -16.95 65.30 -13.68
N GLN A 143 -16.62 64.58 -14.74
CA GLN A 143 -15.60 63.52 -14.71
C GLN A 143 -14.22 64.09 -14.34
N LEU A 144 -13.82 65.21 -14.95
CA LEU A 144 -12.55 65.88 -14.63
C LEU A 144 -12.50 66.37 -13.17
N LYS A 145 -13.62 66.85 -12.61
CA LYS A 145 -13.68 67.20 -11.19
C LYS A 145 -13.48 65.97 -10.30
N GLN A 146 -14.06 64.82 -10.65
CA GLN A 146 -13.86 63.57 -9.89
C GLN A 146 -12.40 63.10 -9.94
N THR A 147 -11.76 63.14 -11.12
CA THR A 147 -10.34 62.76 -11.24
C THR A 147 -9.42 63.70 -10.48
N CYS A 148 -9.69 65.00 -10.46
CA CYS A 148 -8.95 65.93 -9.59
C CYS A 148 -9.10 65.59 -8.10
N GLN A 149 -10.29 65.19 -7.65
CA GLN A 149 -10.51 64.77 -6.27
C GLN A 149 -9.74 63.50 -5.92
N THR A 150 -9.69 62.51 -6.82
CA THR A 150 -8.93 61.27 -6.58
C THR A 150 -7.42 61.54 -6.56
N LEU A 151 -6.92 62.40 -7.45
CA LEU A 151 -5.52 62.84 -7.45
C LEU A 151 -5.14 63.53 -6.15
N ASN A 152 -5.99 64.43 -5.64
CA ASN A 152 -5.74 65.10 -4.36
C ASN A 152 -5.71 64.13 -3.18
N ARG A 153 -6.55 63.07 -3.20
CA ARG A 153 -6.50 62.01 -2.17
C ARG A 153 -5.20 61.23 -2.24
N MET A 154 -4.80 60.80 -3.44
CA MET A 154 -3.53 60.10 -3.63
C MET A 154 -2.34 60.97 -3.21
N GLU A 155 -2.37 62.27 -3.50
CA GLU A 155 -1.32 63.19 -3.05
C GLU A 155 -1.28 63.30 -1.51
N ALA A 156 -2.44 63.37 -0.85
CA ALA A 156 -2.51 63.36 0.60
C ALA A 156 -1.95 62.05 1.19
N GLU A 157 -2.33 60.90 0.64
CA GLU A 157 -1.82 59.58 1.03
C GLU A 157 -0.30 59.48 0.86
N LEU A 158 0.23 59.95 -0.27
CA LEU A 158 1.67 59.99 -0.53
C LEU A 158 2.41 60.92 0.44
N ARG A 159 1.82 62.06 0.82
CA ARG A 159 2.40 62.97 1.83
C ARG A 159 2.41 62.36 3.23
N THR A 160 1.41 61.56 3.56
CA THR A 160 1.32 60.89 4.87
C THR A 160 2.13 59.60 4.95
N THR A 161 2.40 58.95 3.82
CA THR A 161 3.13 57.69 3.78
C THR A 161 4.63 57.95 3.82
N ASP A 162 5.25 57.68 4.96
CA ASP A 162 6.71 57.73 5.07
C ASP A 162 7.35 56.47 4.48
N LEU A 163 7.73 56.58 3.19
CA LEU A 163 8.43 55.52 2.48
C LEU A 163 9.79 55.16 3.12
N GLY A 164 10.39 56.08 3.88
CA GLY A 164 11.61 55.84 4.64
C GLY A 164 11.38 54.85 5.77
N GLN A 165 10.34 55.07 6.58
CA GLN A 165 9.95 54.16 7.66
C GLN A 165 9.59 52.77 7.14
N LEU A 166 8.78 52.67 6.09
CA LEU A 166 8.41 51.38 5.52
C LEU A 166 9.61 50.59 4.97
N ARG A 167 10.57 51.27 4.35
CA ARG A 167 11.82 50.62 3.90
C ARG A 167 12.66 50.14 5.07
N GLN A 168 12.74 50.94 6.13
CA GLN A 168 13.48 50.60 7.32
C GLN A 168 12.85 49.39 8.03
N GLU A 169 11.53 49.39 8.25
CA GLU A 169 10.81 48.24 8.83
C GLU A 169 11.00 46.96 7.99
N ASN A 170 10.99 47.09 6.67
CA ASN A 170 11.20 45.94 5.78
C ASN A 170 12.64 45.40 5.89
N GLN A 171 13.64 46.29 5.96
CA GLN A 171 15.03 45.90 6.18
C GLN A 171 15.22 45.26 7.56
N GLU A 172 14.64 45.81 8.62
CA GLU A 172 14.72 45.26 9.98
C GLU A 172 14.10 43.86 10.04
N ARG A 173 12.91 43.67 9.44
CA ARG A 173 12.28 42.34 9.34
C ARG A 173 13.12 41.37 8.51
N SER A 174 13.68 41.81 7.39
CA SER A 174 14.55 40.97 6.57
C SER A 174 15.79 40.54 7.33
N GLN A 175 16.40 41.44 8.13
CA GLN A 175 17.55 41.11 8.96
C GLN A 175 17.19 40.15 10.10
N ALA A 176 15.98 40.28 10.67
CA ALA A 176 15.48 39.38 11.70
C ALA A 176 15.18 37.96 11.16
N LEU A 177 14.79 37.83 9.88
CA LEU A 177 14.50 36.54 9.24
C LEU A 177 15.76 35.75 8.86
N THR A 178 16.88 36.42 8.56
CA THR A 178 18.14 35.76 8.21
C THR A 178 18.60 34.70 9.23
N PRO A 179 18.67 34.99 10.56
CA PRO A 179 19.08 33.98 11.54
C PRO A 179 18.06 32.84 11.68
N GLU A 180 16.76 33.08 11.48
CA GLU A 180 15.76 32.00 11.48
C GLU A 180 15.97 31.05 10.31
N TYR A 181 16.37 31.58 9.14
CA TYR A 181 16.69 30.77 7.97
C TYR A 181 17.95 29.92 8.18
N GLU A 182 18.99 30.50 8.79
CA GLU A 182 20.21 29.77 9.16
C GLU A 182 19.92 28.66 10.18
N GLN A 183 19.07 28.92 11.18
CA GLN A 183 18.64 27.91 12.14
C GLN A 183 17.85 26.78 11.49
N LEU A 184 16.93 27.10 10.58
CA LEU A 184 16.19 26.08 9.81
C LEU A 184 17.14 25.20 9.00
N GLN A 185 18.13 25.80 8.33
CA GLN A 185 19.11 25.05 7.56
C GLN A 185 19.98 24.14 8.45
N ALA A 186 20.36 24.60 9.64
CA ALA A 186 21.08 23.78 10.62
C ALA A 186 20.24 22.59 11.11
N LEU A 187 18.95 22.83 11.41
CA LEU A 187 18.01 21.78 11.81
C LEU A 187 17.76 20.75 10.71
N GLU A 188 17.70 21.19 9.43
CA GLU A 188 17.59 20.27 8.30
C GLU A 188 18.82 19.37 8.16
N GLN A 189 20.03 19.91 8.38
CA GLN A 189 21.26 19.12 8.38
C GLN A 189 21.30 18.12 9.54
N GLU A 190 20.90 18.54 10.75
CA GLU A 190 20.81 17.67 11.92
C GLU A 190 19.81 16.53 11.69
N LYS A 191 18.63 16.84 11.12
CA LYS A 191 17.63 15.85 10.73
C LYS A 191 18.20 14.83 9.75
N ALA A 192 18.91 15.28 8.72
CA ALA A 192 19.53 14.38 7.74
C ALA A 192 20.60 13.46 8.38
N GLN A 193 21.38 13.97 9.34
CA GLN A 193 22.33 13.17 10.10
C GLN A 193 21.63 12.11 10.95
N LEU A 194 20.56 12.49 11.68
CA LEU A 194 19.77 11.55 12.47
C LEU A 194 19.10 10.45 11.63
N GLU A 195 18.62 10.79 10.43
CA GLU A 195 18.07 9.80 9.49
C GLU A 195 19.13 8.80 9.02
N ALA A 196 20.36 9.27 8.76
CA ALA A 196 21.48 8.40 8.39
C ALA A 196 21.89 7.48 9.55
N ASP A 197 21.99 8.01 10.76
CA ASP A 197 22.29 7.23 11.97
C ASP A 197 21.22 6.19 12.26
N TYR A 198 19.94 6.57 12.12
CA TYR A 198 18.81 5.64 12.27
C TYR A 198 18.90 4.49 11.26
N ALA A 199 19.22 4.78 9.99
CA ALA A 199 19.41 3.76 8.97
C ALA A 199 20.58 2.81 9.30
N ALA A 200 21.69 3.36 9.81
CA ALA A 200 22.84 2.55 10.24
C ALA A 200 22.48 1.62 11.41
N ILE A 201 21.75 2.13 12.41
CA ILE A 201 21.28 1.33 13.55
C ILE A 201 20.32 0.23 13.09
N GLN A 202 19.41 0.52 12.16
CA GLN A 202 18.49 -0.48 11.61
C GLN A 202 19.26 -1.60 10.89
N GLN A 203 20.28 -1.27 10.10
CA GLN A 203 21.13 -2.29 9.48
C GLN A 203 21.89 -3.12 10.52
N GLN A 204 22.42 -2.50 11.57
CA GLN A 204 23.08 -3.22 12.67
C GLN A 204 22.11 -4.17 13.38
N ARG A 205 20.88 -3.73 13.67
CA ARG A 205 19.84 -4.59 14.28
C ARG A 205 19.54 -5.81 13.42
N GLN A 206 19.37 -5.64 12.11
CA GLN A 206 19.12 -6.75 11.19
C GLN A 206 20.30 -7.75 11.17
N ARG A 207 21.54 -7.26 11.18
CA ARG A 207 22.73 -8.12 11.24
C ARG A 207 22.80 -8.91 12.54
N LEU A 208 22.58 -8.26 13.68
CA LEU A 208 22.56 -8.92 14.99
C LEU A 208 21.43 -9.96 15.09
N GLU A 209 20.26 -9.66 14.55
CA GLU A 209 19.14 -10.61 14.53
C GLU A 209 19.46 -11.86 13.70
N ALA A 210 20.07 -11.69 12.52
CA ALA A 210 20.53 -12.80 11.70
C ALA A 210 21.61 -13.63 12.41
N GLU A 211 22.52 -12.99 13.13
CA GLU A 211 23.56 -13.67 13.91
C GLU A 211 22.99 -14.45 15.10
N ILE A 212 22.01 -13.87 15.81
CA ILE A 212 21.26 -14.58 16.87
C ILE A 212 20.57 -15.82 16.31
N GLN A 213 19.93 -15.72 15.14
CA GLN A 213 19.28 -16.87 14.51
C GLN A 213 20.28 -17.96 14.15
N ARG A 214 21.44 -17.60 13.58
CA ARG A 214 22.54 -18.55 13.29
C ARG A 214 23.08 -19.23 14.54
N LEU A 215 23.26 -18.48 15.63
CA LEU A 215 23.72 -19.04 16.90
C LEU A 215 22.69 -19.97 17.52
N ARG A 216 21.39 -19.64 17.43
CA ARG A 216 20.30 -20.51 17.87
C ARG A 216 20.26 -21.82 17.10
N SER A 217 20.36 -21.76 15.76
CA SER A 217 20.36 -22.97 14.93
C SER A 217 21.59 -23.84 15.21
N ARG A 218 22.77 -23.22 15.38
CA ARG A 218 24.00 -23.94 15.74
C ARG A 218 23.88 -24.62 17.10
N ARG A 219 23.33 -23.93 18.11
CA ARG A 219 23.10 -24.52 19.44
C ARG A 219 22.15 -25.72 19.34
N GLN A 220 21.04 -25.59 18.62
CA GLN A 220 20.09 -26.68 18.44
C GLN A 220 20.72 -27.91 17.77
N GLN A 221 21.59 -27.70 16.77
CA GLN A 221 22.34 -28.80 16.15
C GLN A 221 23.30 -29.47 17.13
N GLN A 222 24.02 -28.70 17.95
CA GLN A 222 24.92 -29.23 18.98
C GLN A 222 24.15 -30.01 20.06
N ASP A 223 22.98 -29.52 20.48
CA ASP A 223 22.12 -30.21 21.44
C ASP A 223 21.63 -31.55 20.87
N GLN A 224 21.24 -31.58 19.59
CA GLN A 224 20.86 -32.81 18.89
C GLN A 224 22.02 -33.81 18.79
N GLN A 225 23.22 -33.35 18.42
CA GLN A 225 24.42 -34.19 18.35
C GLN A 225 24.80 -34.74 19.72
N THR A 226 24.71 -33.91 20.76
CA THR A 226 24.99 -34.33 22.15
C THR A 226 23.97 -35.36 22.62
N ALA A 227 22.68 -35.16 22.32
CA ALA A 227 21.63 -36.12 22.65
C ALA A 227 21.84 -37.47 21.94
N ALA A 228 22.18 -37.45 20.64
CA ALA A 228 22.48 -38.67 19.87
C ALA A 228 23.71 -39.42 20.44
N SER A 229 24.82 -38.72 20.66
CA SER A 229 26.02 -39.32 21.25
C SER A 229 25.77 -39.86 22.66
N SER A 230 24.93 -39.18 23.46
CA SER A 230 24.54 -39.68 24.79
C SER A 230 23.71 -40.96 24.68
N GLN A 231 22.79 -41.05 23.72
CA GLN A 231 22.02 -42.27 23.46
C GLN A 231 22.93 -43.42 23.02
N ASP A 232 23.89 -43.16 22.12
CA ASP A 232 24.85 -44.17 21.67
C ASP A 232 25.71 -44.69 22.84
N LEU A 233 26.19 -43.81 23.71
CA LEU A 233 26.93 -44.20 24.92
C LEU A 233 26.08 -45.03 25.88
N ILE A 234 24.81 -44.67 26.07
CA ILE A 234 23.88 -45.45 26.88
C ILE A 234 23.72 -46.85 26.28
N GLN A 235 23.48 -46.96 24.98
CA GLN A 235 23.35 -48.26 24.30
C GLN A 235 24.62 -49.11 24.42
N LEU A 236 25.79 -48.52 24.18
CA LEU A 236 27.08 -49.21 24.34
C LEU A 236 27.30 -49.68 25.77
N SER A 237 27.00 -48.83 26.76
CA SER A 237 27.14 -49.19 28.17
C SER A 237 26.17 -50.31 28.58
N GLN A 238 24.95 -50.32 28.03
CA GLN A 238 23.98 -51.39 28.26
C GLN A 238 24.43 -52.70 27.62
N ALA A 239 24.94 -52.66 26.39
CA ALA A 239 25.46 -53.83 25.69
C ALA A 239 26.67 -54.42 26.41
N GLU A 240 27.61 -53.60 26.86
CA GLU A 240 28.78 -54.07 27.62
C GLU A 240 28.36 -54.62 28.99
N ARG A 241 27.39 -53.99 29.66
CA ARG A 241 26.82 -54.51 30.91
C ARG A 241 26.17 -55.88 30.72
N GLN A 242 25.43 -56.08 29.63
CA GLN A 242 24.86 -57.39 29.29
C GLN A 242 25.96 -58.42 29.05
N ARG A 243 26.94 -58.10 28.20
CA ARG A 243 28.06 -58.98 27.90
C ARG A 243 28.84 -59.40 29.15
N LEU A 244 29.14 -58.44 30.02
CA LEU A 244 29.81 -58.72 31.30
C LEU A 244 28.93 -59.56 32.22
N SER A 245 27.62 -59.29 32.27
CA SER A 245 26.67 -60.09 33.04
C SER A 245 26.61 -61.54 32.55
N ASP A 246 26.59 -61.76 31.24
CA ASP A 246 26.58 -63.09 30.62
C ASP A 246 27.89 -63.84 30.91
N LEU A 247 29.03 -63.15 30.79
CA LEU A 247 30.33 -63.72 31.15
C LEU A 247 30.37 -64.11 32.64
N LEU A 248 29.89 -63.24 33.53
CA LEU A 248 29.84 -63.50 34.97
C LEU A 248 28.93 -64.70 35.28
N ALA A 249 27.78 -64.81 34.61
CA ALA A 249 26.89 -65.96 34.75
C ALA A 249 27.58 -67.26 34.33
N SER A 250 28.30 -67.27 33.20
CA SER A 250 29.05 -68.47 32.75
C SER A 250 30.14 -68.88 33.74
N VAL A 251 30.92 -67.92 34.25
CA VAL A 251 31.98 -68.20 35.23
C VAL A 251 31.40 -68.72 36.55
N LEU A 252 30.23 -68.23 36.97
CA LEU A 252 29.55 -68.75 38.16
C LEU A 252 29.05 -70.18 37.95
N GLU A 253 28.55 -70.51 36.75
CA GLU A 253 28.13 -71.87 36.40
C GLU A 253 29.32 -72.84 36.39
N ASP A 254 30.44 -72.45 35.76
CA ASP A 254 31.69 -73.22 35.75
C ASP A 254 32.20 -73.47 37.18
N LEU A 255 32.17 -72.44 38.04
CA LEU A 255 32.64 -72.53 39.41
C LEU A 255 31.70 -73.36 40.30
N GLU A 256 30.40 -73.33 40.04
CA GLU A 256 29.43 -74.20 40.69
C GLU A 256 29.63 -75.67 40.27
N GLN A 257 29.95 -75.92 39.00
CA GLN A 257 30.29 -77.25 38.50
C GLN A 257 31.59 -77.77 39.16
N GLU A 258 32.67 -76.97 39.18
CA GLU A 258 33.91 -77.35 39.88
C GLU A 258 33.66 -77.65 41.37
N ARG A 259 32.79 -76.88 42.02
CA ARG A 259 32.40 -77.13 43.42
C ARG A 259 31.70 -78.46 43.57
N GLN A 260 30.80 -78.83 42.66
CA GLN A 260 30.10 -80.12 42.68
C GLN A 260 31.09 -81.27 42.44
N ASP A 261 31.96 -81.16 41.43
CA ASP A 261 32.98 -82.15 41.12
C ASP A 261 33.92 -82.35 42.31
N TYR A 262 34.35 -81.27 42.97
CA TYR A 262 35.17 -81.34 44.17
C TYR A 262 34.45 -82.05 45.33
N GLN A 263 33.15 -81.78 45.53
CA GLN A 263 32.36 -82.48 46.55
C GLN A 263 32.21 -83.98 46.24
N GLN A 264 32.03 -84.34 44.97
CA GLN A 264 31.96 -85.73 44.53
C GLN A 264 33.29 -86.45 44.77
N VAL A 265 34.42 -85.88 44.32
CA VAL A 265 35.76 -86.43 44.54
C VAL A 265 36.04 -86.59 46.04
N LYS A 266 35.64 -85.62 46.87
CA LYS A 266 35.77 -85.71 48.32
C LYS A 266 34.92 -86.86 48.90
N GLY A 267 33.70 -87.06 48.39
CA GLY A 267 32.83 -88.18 48.78
C GLY A 267 33.42 -89.53 48.39
N ASP A 268 33.91 -89.67 47.16
CA ASP A 268 34.57 -90.88 46.66
C ASP A 268 35.81 -91.22 47.49
N LEU A 269 36.61 -90.21 47.85
CA LEU A 269 37.80 -90.38 48.67
C LEU A 269 37.46 -90.83 50.09
N GLN A 270 36.38 -90.30 50.69
CA GLN A 270 35.86 -90.80 51.97
C GLN A 270 35.36 -92.24 51.86
N GLY A 271 34.68 -92.60 50.76
CA GLY A 271 34.26 -93.97 50.47
C GLY A 271 35.44 -94.93 50.35
N ALA A 272 36.48 -94.54 49.61
CA ALA A 272 37.71 -95.31 49.47
C ALA A 272 38.46 -95.50 50.80
N ILE A 273 38.52 -94.47 51.65
CA ILE A 273 39.05 -94.59 53.02
C ILE A 273 38.23 -95.61 53.82
N GLY A 274 36.90 -95.56 53.74
CA GLY A 274 36.02 -96.52 54.40
C GLY A 274 36.29 -97.97 53.95
N GLN A 275 36.39 -98.19 52.64
CA GLN A 275 36.74 -99.50 52.08
C GLN A 275 38.14 -99.95 52.52
N PHE A 276 39.14 -99.07 52.49
CA PHE A 276 40.49 -99.38 52.94
C PHE A 276 40.51 -99.82 54.41
N ASN A 277 39.78 -99.13 55.28
CA ASN A 277 39.66 -99.50 56.69
C ASN A 277 39.01 -100.89 56.85
N GLN A 278 37.96 -101.20 56.09
CA GLN A 278 37.35 -102.54 56.09
C GLN A 278 38.32 -103.61 55.60
N TYR A 279 39.07 -103.35 54.53
CA TYR A 279 40.12 -104.25 54.06
C TYR A 279 41.19 -104.47 55.13
N GLN A 280 41.57 -103.41 55.86
CA GLN A 280 42.51 -103.51 56.97
C GLN A 280 41.95 -104.40 58.10
N GLU A 281 40.71 -104.17 58.53
CA GLU A 281 40.04 -105.00 59.53
C GLU A 281 39.95 -106.47 59.11
N HIS A 282 39.56 -106.75 57.85
CA HIS A 282 39.54 -108.10 57.31
C HIS A 282 40.93 -108.74 57.27
N THR A 283 41.96 -107.97 56.91
CA THR A 283 43.35 -108.47 56.89
C THR A 283 43.84 -108.78 58.30
N GLU A 284 43.52 -107.94 59.28
CA GLU A 284 43.82 -108.17 60.70
C GLU A 284 43.05 -109.39 61.24
N ALA A 285 41.79 -109.56 60.87
CA ALA A 285 40.99 -110.74 61.21
C ALA A 285 41.60 -112.03 60.62
N ILE A 286 41.96 -112.04 59.33
CA ILE A 286 42.65 -113.17 58.68
C ILE A 286 43.98 -113.45 59.36
N ARG A 287 44.76 -112.41 59.69
CA ARG A 287 46.03 -112.55 60.41
C ARG A 287 45.83 -113.16 61.79
N SER A 288 44.77 -112.77 62.50
CA SER A 288 44.40 -113.35 63.80
C SER A 288 44.00 -114.83 63.67
N HIS A 289 43.16 -115.17 62.68
CA HIS A 289 42.77 -116.55 62.37
C HIS A 289 43.97 -117.43 62.01
N LEU A 290 44.87 -116.93 61.16
CA LEU A 290 46.12 -117.62 60.83
C LEU A 290 46.96 -117.86 62.08
N LYS A 291 47.12 -116.85 62.94
CA LYS A 291 47.86 -116.99 64.20
C LYS A 291 47.23 -118.05 65.11
N GLN A 292 45.90 -118.06 65.22
CA GLN A 292 45.15 -119.05 65.99
C GLN A 292 45.28 -120.46 65.39
N HIS A 293 45.21 -120.58 64.06
CA HIS A 293 45.40 -121.83 63.34
C HIS A 293 46.83 -122.37 63.51
N TYR A 294 47.86 -121.52 63.41
CA TYR A 294 49.24 -121.91 63.67
C TYR A 294 49.44 -122.36 65.12
N GLN A 295 48.81 -121.70 66.10
CA GLN A 295 48.83 -122.13 67.49
C GLN A 295 48.12 -123.48 67.68
N GLN A 296 46.95 -123.69 67.06
CA GLN A 296 46.25 -124.99 67.07
C GLN A 296 47.06 -126.09 66.38
N ASN A 297 47.78 -125.79 65.30
CA ASN A 297 48.64 -126.75 64.62
C ASN A 297 49.87 -127.11 65.48
N ALA A 298 50.42 -126.13 66.22
CA ALA A 298 51.46 -126.40 67.21
C ALA A 298 50.94 -127.31 68.33
N ASP A 299 49.72 -127.11 68.82
CA ASP A 299 49.10 -127.97 69.84
C ASP A 299 48.77 -129.39 69.31
N LEU A 300 48.35 -129.51 68.04
CA LEU A 300 48.13 -130.81 67.37
C LEU A 300 49.44 -131.57 67.15
N SER A 301 50.54 -130.85 66.87
CA SER A 301 51.87 -131.46 66.70
C SER A 301 52.41 -132.11 67.99
N GLN A 302 51.90 -131.73 69.17
CA GLN A 302 52.28 -132.36 70.45
C GLN A 302 51.52 -133.66 70.74
N ARG A 303 50.45 -133.99 70.01
CA ARG A 303 49.52 -135.08 70.37
C ARG A 303 49.48 -136.26 69.38
N LEU A 304 50.30 -136.26 68.33
CA LEU A 304 50.40 -137.36 67.36
C LEU A 304 51.72 -138.14 67.51
N PRO A 305 51.67 -139.50 67.63
CA PRO A 305 52.87 -140.34 67.73
C PRO A 305 53.51 -140.51 66.34
N VAL A 306 54.44 -139.62 66.02
CA VAL A 306 55.21 -139.67 64.76
C VAL A 306 56.53 -140.40 64.99
N ASN A 307 56.80 -141.37 64.12
CA ASN A 307 57.91 -142.33 64.15
C ASN A 307 59.28 -141.63 63.96
N ARG A 308 59.90 -141.20 65.07
CA ARG A 308 61.14 -140.40 65.10
C ARG A 308 62.36 -141.09 64.47
N GLN A 309 62.38 -142.41 64.33
CA GLN A 309 63.56 -143.14 63.85
C GLN A 309 63.82 -143.01 62.34
N THR A 310 62.84 -142.61 61.54
CA THR A 310 62.97 -142.44 60.08
C THR A 310 63.00 -140.98 59.62
N ILE A 311 62.46 -140.04 60.42
CA ILE A 311 62.27 -138.64 60.00
C ILE A 311 63.42 -137.74 60.42
N ASP A 312 64.11 -138.02 61.52
CA ASP A 312 65.28 -137.25 61.96
C ASP A 312 66.46 -137.29 60.96
N PRO A 313 66.83 -138.42 60.31
CA PRO A 313 67.87 -138.39 59.28
C PRO A 313 67.43 -137.65 58.01
N LEU A 314 66.15 -137.76 57.61
CA LEU A 314 65.60 -137.04 56.45
C LEU A 314 65.51 -135.51 56.67
N LEU A 315 65.19 -135.06 57.88
CA LEU A 315 65.23 -133.63 58.23
C LEU A 315 66.67 -133.09 58.29
N GLN A 316 67.65 -133.93 58.63
CA GLN A 316 69.06 -133.56 58.61
C GLN A 316 69.61 -133.48 57.19
N ASP A 317 69.21 -134.40 56.30
CA ASP A 317 69.52 -134.35 54.85
C ASP A 317 68.88 -133.14 54.16
N ILE A 318 67.61 -132.82 54.45
CA ILE A 318 66.93 -131.63 53.87
C ILE A 318 67.60 -130.34 54.36
N ARG A 319 68.06 -130.28 55.62
CA ARG A 319 68.83 -129.12 56.13
C ARG A 319 70.21 -129.01 55.47
N GLN A 320 70.89 -130.13 55.21
CA GLN A 320 72.15 -130.10 54.48
C GLN A 320 71.96 -129.70 53.01
N HIS A 321 70.90 -130.17 52.35
CA HIS A 321 70.59 -129.76 50.98
C HIS A 321 70.16 -128.30 50.87
N LEU A 322 69.40 -127.75 51.82
CA LEU A 322 69.09 -126.31 51.85
C LEU A 322 70.33 -125.45 52.11
N GLN A 323 71.26 -125.90 52.97
CA GLN A 323 72.54 -125.21 53.15
C GLN A 323 73.44 -125.30 51.90
N GLN A 324 73.41 -126.42 51.18
CA GLN A 324 74.11 -126.54 49.89
C GLN A 324 73.49 -125.62 48.83
N ILE A 325 72.16 -125.54 48.74
CA ILE A 325 71.48 -124.63 47.81
C ILE A 325 71.78 -123.18 48.17
N ASP A 326 71.77 -122.79 49.46
CA ASP A 326 72.13 -121.43 49.87
C ASP A 326 73.62 -121.12 49.62
N GLN A 327 74.53 -122.09 49.75
CA GLN A 327 75.92 -121.93 49.34
C GLN A 327 76.06 -121.80 47.83
N GLU A 328 75.34 -122.60 47.04
CA GLU A 328 75.32 -122.50 45.59
C GLU A 328 74.71 -121.17 45.11
N LEU A 329 73.69 -120.66 45.81
CA LEU A 329 73.09 -119.35 45.52
C LEU A 329 74.03 -118.20 45.92
N ALA A 330 74.77 -118.33 47.02
CA ALA A 330 75.81 -117.37 47.41
C ALA A 330 77.00 -117.39 46.44
N ILE A 331 77.45 -118.58 45.99
CA ILE A 331 78.50 -118.74 44.98
C ILE A 331 78.03 -118.21 43.62
N ALA A 332 76.78 -118.45 43.23
CA ALA A 332 76.18 -117.91 42.01
C ALA A 332 76.07 -116.38 42.07
N GLN A 333 75.70 -115.79 43.21
CA GLN A 333 75.70 -114.34 43.43
C GLN A 333 77.13 -113.76 43.42
N GLN A 334 78.12 -114.48 43.95
CA GLN A 334 79.53 -114.06 43.92
C GLN A 334 80.11 -114.14 42.50
N HIS A 335 79.80 -115.18 41.72
CA HIS A 335 80.13 -115.27 40.30
C HIS A 335 79.42 -114.18 39.49
N HIS A 336 78.16 -113.84 39.80
CA HIS A 336 77.46 -112.75 39.12
C HIS A 336 78.08 -111.38 39.45
N ALA A 337 78.51 -111.16 40.70
CA ALA A 337 79.23 -109.96 41.12
C ALA A 337 80.64 -109.85 40.51
N GLU A 338 81.38 -110.96 40.37
CA GLU A 338 82.69 -110.98 39.69
C GLU A 338 82.60 -110.83 38.17
N SER A 339 81.51 -111.33 37.56
CA SER A 339 81.20 -111.11 36.14
C SER A 339 80.89 -109.66 35.83
N GLN A 340 80.19 -108.95 36.72
CA GLN A 340 79.92 -107.52 36.59
C GLN A 340 81.16 -106.66 36.88
N ARG A 341 82.03 -107.06 37.82
CA ARG A 341 83.32 -106.36 38.05
C ARG A 341 84.32 -106.50 36.90
N LYS A 342 84.28 -107.59 36.11
CA LYS A 342 85.10 -107.74 34.88
C LYS A 342 84.62 -106.89 33.70
N GLN A 343 83.42 -106.31 33.75
CA GLN A 343 82.97 -105.32 32.76
C GLN A 343 83.22 -103.87 33.20
N SER A 344 83.51 -103.62 34.49
CA SER A 344 83.81 -102.27 35.01
C SER A 344 85.32 -101.92 35.08
N PHE A 345 86.21 -102.74 34.51
CA PHE A 345 87.64 -102.40 34.35
C PHE A 345 88.19 -102.93 33.00
N ASN A 346 87.82 -102.27 31.91
CA ASN A 346 88.70 -102.09 30.75
C ASN A 346 88.44 -100.71 30.12
N PHE A 347 89.44 -99.87 30.32
CA PHE A 347 89.84 -98.66 29.64
C PHE A 347 89.29 -98.41 28.23
N SER A 348 88.96 -97.14 28.01
CA SER A 348 89.57 -96.28 27.01
C SER A 348 90.05 -96.93 25.71
N SER A 349 89.42 -96.55 24.62
CA SER A 349 90.10 -95.84 23.54
C SER A 349 89.22 -94.69 23.07
#